data_AF-B9KXV2-F1
#
_entry.id   AF-B9KXV2-F1
#
_cell.length_a   1.000
_cell.length_b   1.000
_cell.length_c   1.000
_cell.angle_alpha   90.00
_cell.angle_beta   90.00
_cell.angle_gamma   90.00
#
_symmetry.space_group_name_H-M   'P 1'
#
loop_
_entity.id
_entity.type
_entity.pdbx_description
1 polymer ?
#
loop_
_entity_poly.entity_id
_entity_poly.type
_entity_poly.pdbx_seq_one_letter_code
_entity_poly.pdbx_strand_id
1 'polypeptide(L)'
;MKTRTFQLIGRRSSQPDVLLVRDQEGRYYLRPGCNGRLVRVTARDAERLLRNYEYRPILSATWLSFEELIRTDCPLPAESTPSLTSHERA
;
A
#
# COMPACT_ATOMS: atom_id res chain seq x y z
N MET A 1 9.93 20.41 -9.50
CA MET A 1 8.78 19.79 -8.82
C MET A 1 9.26 19.28 -7.46
N LYS A 2 8.61 19.62 -6.35
CA LYS A 2 8.95 18.99 -5.05
C LYS A 2 8.55 17.51 -5.12
N THR A 3 9.53 16.60 -5.01
CA THR A 3 9.28 15.17 -4.93
C THR A 3 8.51 14.89 -3.66
N ARG A 4 7.24 14.49 -3.79
CA ARG A 4 6.41 14.13 -2.63
C ARG A 4 6.84 12.76 -2.12
N THR A 5 7.21 12.69 -0.86
CA THR A 5 7.47 11.44 -0.15
C THR A 5 6.37 11.20 0.87
N PHE A 6 6.19 9.92 1.22
CA PHE A 6 5.09 9.44 2.03
C PHE A 6 5.62 8.51 3.12
N GLN A 7 5.12 8.67 4.32
CA GLN A 7 5.37 7.77 5.42
C GLN A 7 4.15 6.88 5.62
N LEU A 8 4.40 5.57 5.72
CA LEU A 8 3.37 4.58 6.03
C LEU A 8 3.01 4.66 7.51
N ILE A 9 1.72 4.85 7.81
CA ILE A 9 1.20 5.01 9.17
C ILE A 9 0.16 3.97 9.56
N GLY A 10 -0.41 3.25 8.59
CA GLY A 10 -1.32 2.14 8.87
C GLY A 10 -1.50 1.18 7.71
N ARG A 11 -1.77 -0.09 8.05
CA ARG A 11 -2.13 -1.18 7.12
C ARG A 11 -3.43 -1.82 7.56
N ARG A 12 -4.34 -2.07 6.64
CA ARG A 12 -5.57 -2.80 6.97
C ARG A 12 -5.28 -4.29 7.13
N SER A 13 -5.69 -4.89 8.25
CA SER A 13 -5.35 -6.28 8.58
C SER A 13 -5.90 -7.30 7.57
N SER A 14 -7.12 -7.08 7.09
CA SER A 14 -7.82 -7.96 6.14
C SER A 14 -7.42 -7.74 4.68
N GLN A 15 -6.79 -6.60 4.36
CA GLN A 15 -6.37 -6.21 3.01
C GLN A 15 -5.05 -5.42 3.12
N PRO A 16 -3.89 -6.11 3.20
CA PRO A 16 -2.62 -5.48 3.52
C PRO A 16 -2.16 -4.48 2.45
N ASP A 17 -2.72 -4.55 1.25
CA ASP A 17 -2.50 -3.60 0.16
C ASP A 17 -3.31 -2.28 0.31
N VAL A 18 -4.20 -2.21 1.28
CA VAL A 18 -4.91 -0.98 1.64
C VAL A 18 -4.11 -0.24 2.71
N LEU A 19 -3.50 0.88 2.31
CA LEU A 19 -2.53 1.61 3.11
C LEU A 19 -3.03 2.98 3.51
N LEU A 20 -2.73 3.39 4.74
CA LEU A 20 -2.87 4.76 5.22
C LEU A 20 -1.49 5.39 5.32
N VAL A 21 -1.30 6.54 4.68
CA VAL A 21 -0.03 7.26 4.63
C VAL A 21 -0.20 8.73 4.97
N ARG A 22 0.92 9.38 5.32
CA ARG A 22 1.02 10.84 5.39
C ARG A 22 2.19 11.37 4.57
N ASP A 23 2.09 12.61 4.10
CA ASP A 23 3.23 13.29 3.48
C ASP A 23 4.01 14.18 4.48
N GLN A 24 5.09 14.80 4.01
CA GLN A 24 5.93 15.69 4.82
C GLN A 24 5.24 16.97 5.29
N GLU A 25 4.13 17.35 4.65
CA GLU A 25 3.31 18.50 5.05
C GLU A 25 2.23 18.10 6.07
N GLY A 26 2.18 16.82 6.49
CA GLY A 26 1.20 16.30 7.44
C GLY A 26 -0.17 16.01 6.81
N ARG A 27 -0.27 15.96 5.48
CA ARG A 27 -1.52 15.59 4.78
C ARG A 27 -1.66 14.07 4.74
N TYR A 28 -2.87 13.59 4.99
CA TYR A 28 -3.18 12.16 5.05
C TYR A 28 -3.78 11.66 3.73
N TYR A 29 -3.42 10.44 3.36
CA TYR A 29 -3.90 9.77 2.15
C TYR A 29 -4.21 8.30 2.40
N LEU A 30 -5.27 7.82 1.76
CA LEU A 30 -5.63 6.42 1.67
C LEU A 30 -5.22 5.88 0.30
N ARG A 31 -4.54 4.73 0.28
CA ARG A 31 -4.35 3.91 -0.92
C ARG A 31 -5.35 2.75 -0.86
N PRO A 32 -6.40 2.71 -1.69
CA PRO A 32 -7.48 1.73 -1.59
C PRO A 32 -7.15 0.37 -2.24
N GLY A 33 -5.88 -0.06 -2.19
CA GLY A 33 -5.38 -1.28 -2.81
C GLY A 33 -4.32 -1.03 -3.88
N CYS A 34 -3.82 -2.11 -4.47
CA CYS A 34 -2.84 -2.06 -5.56
C CYS A 34 -3.38 -1.32 -6.79
N ASN A 35 -2.54 -0.52 -7.44
CA ASN A 35 -2.90 0.36 -8.57
C ASN A 35 -3.96 1.44 -8.25
N GLY A 36 -4.41 1.53 -6.99
CA GLY A 36 -5.32 2.55 -6.52
C GLY A 36 -4.65 3.92 -6.47
N ARG A 37 -5.35 4.96 -6.95
CA ARG A 37 -4.90 6.34 -6.76
C ARG A 37 -4.97 6.72 -5.28
N LEU A 38 -4.00 7.50 -4.81
CA LEU A 38 -4.05 8.09 -3.48
C LEU A 38 -5.26 9.03 -3.34
N VAL A 39 -6.10 8.74 -2.36
CA VAL A 39 -7.27 9.55 -2.00
C VAL A 39 -6.91 10.37 -0.78
N ARG A 40 -7.02 11.70 -0.89
CA ARG A 40 -6.79 12.58 0.26
C ARG A 40 -7.90 12.41 1.28
N VAL A 41 -7.53 12.25 2.54
CA VAL A 41 -8.47 12.16 3.67
C VAL A 41 -8.14 13.22 4.73
N THR A 42 -9.09 13.49 5.61
CA THR A 42 -8.85 14.40 6.74
C THR A 42 -8.06 13.69 7.84
N ALA A 43 -7.42 14.45 8.73
CA ALA A 43 -6.77 13.88 9.92
C ALA A 43 -7.78 13.11 10.80
N ARG A 44 -9.00 13.64 10.94
CA ARG A 44 -10.10 12.99 11.66
C ARG A 44 -10.47 11.64 11.06
N ASP A 45 -10.56 11.55 9.73
CA ASP A 45 -10.87 10.29 9.06
C ASP A 45 -9.72 9.29 9.17
N ALA A 46 -8.47 9.76 9.07
CA ALA A 46 -7.28 8.92 9.27
C ALA A 46 -7.26 8.29 10.67
N GLU A 47 -7.54 9.09 11.72
CA GLU A 47 -7.68 8.59 13.09
C GLU A 47 -8.84 7.59 13.24
N ARG A 48 -9.98 7.88 12.60
CA ARG A 48 -11.14 6.98 12.62
C ARG A 48 -10.81 5.64 11.97
N LEU A 49 -10.08 5.63 10.86
CA LEU A 49 -9.60 4.43 10.18
C LEU A 49 -8.69 3.59 11.09
N LEU A 50 -7.71 4.23 11.74
CA LEU A 50 -6.80 3.58 12.69
C LEU A 50 -7.52 2.94 13.88
N ARG A 51 -8.58 3.58 14.38
CA ARG A 51 -9.30 3.11 15.58
C ARG A 51 -10.38 2.07 15.29
N ASN A 52 -11.09 2.18 14.16
CA ASN A 52 -12.37 1.47 13.96
C ASN A 52 -12.40 0.52 12.77
N TYR A 53 -11.40 0.52 11.89
CA TYR A 53 -11.48 -0.19 10.60
C TYR A 53 -10.34 -1.20 10.38
N GLU A 54 -9.91 -1.88 11.46
CA GLU A 54 -8.90 -2.94 11.44
C GLU A 54 -7.52 -2.52 10.93
N TYR A 55 -7.23 -1.22 10.93
CA TYR A 55 -5.89 -0.73 10.59
C TYR A 55 -4.95 -0.99 11.75
N ARG A 56 -3.85 -1.68 11.47
CA ARG A 56 -2.71 -1.78 12.39
C ARG A 56 -1.87 -0.52 12.23
N PRO A 57 -1.62 0.23 13.32
CA PRO A 57 -0.75 1.39 13.26
C PRO A 57 0.69 0.95 12.96
N ILE A 58 1.39 1.77 12.18
CA ILE A 58 2.78 1.53 11.81
C ILE A 58 3.61 2.73 12.24
N LEU A 59 4.62 2.46 13.03
CA LEU A 59 5.65 3.43 13.39
C LEU A 59 6.84 3.21 12.45
N SER A 60 6.81 3.85 11.28
CA SER A 60 7.90 3.82 10.32
C SER A 60 8.68 5.13 10.36
N ALA A 61 10.00 5.09 10.40
CA ALA A 61 10.85 6.28 10.19
C ALA A 61 11.10 6.56 8.70
N THR A 62 10.74 5.62 7.82
CA THR A 62 11.05 5.65 6.40
C THR A 62 10.07 6.53 5.62
N TRP A 63 10.61 7.35 4.74
CA TRP A 63 9.86 8.13 3.75
C TRP A 63 10.02 7.48 2.37
N LEU A 64 8.92 7.01 1.81
CA LEU A 64 8.85 6.38 0.51
C LEU A 64 8.58 7.42 -0.58
N SER A 65 9.23 7.28 -1.72
CA SER A 65 8.78 7.92 -2.95
C SER A 65 7.39 7.42 -3.36
N PHE A 66 6.75 8.12 -4.28
CA PHE A 66 5.46 7.67 -4.82
C PHE A 66 5.58 6.28 -5.48
N GLU A 67 6.66 6.01 -6.20
CA GLU A 67 6.90 4.73 -6.87
C GLU A 67 7.11 3.57 -5.90
N GLU A 68 7.86 3.79 -4.82
CA GLU A 68 8.02 2.79 -3.77
C GLU A 68 6.69 2.52 -3.08
N LEU A 69 5.93 3.58 -2.75
CA LEU A 69 4.64 3.46 -2.09
C LEU A 69 3.65 2.63 -2.91
N ILE A 70 3.57 2.80 -4.23
CA ILE A 70 2.61 2.03 -5.05
C ILE A 70 2.99 0.55 -5.17
N ARG A 71 4.26 0.18 -4.95
CA ARG A 71 4.73 -1.22 -4.96
C ARG A 71 4.58 -1.92 -3.61
N THR A 72 4.55 -1.17 -2.51
CA THR A 72 4.44 -1.70 -1.15
C THR A 72 3.23 -2.61 -0.96
N ASP A 73 3.42 -3.79 -0.38
CA ASP A 73 2.35 -4.77 -0.05
C ASP A 73 1.47 -5.18 -1.24
N CYS A 74 1.97 -5.02 -2.47
CA CYS A 74 1.31 -5.53 -3.66
C CYS A 74 1.84 -6.91 -4.03
N PRO A 75 0.97 -7.89 -4.30
CA PRO A 75 1.42 -9.18 -4.81
C PRO A 75 2.12 -8.95 -6.14
N LEU A 76 3.31 -9.50 -6.29
CA LEU A 76 3.94 -9.59 -7.60
C LEU A 76 3.01 -10.42 -8.50
N PRO A 77 2.82 -10.03 -9.77
CA PRO A 77 2.15 -10.92 -10.71
C PRO A 77 2.90 -12.26 -10.64
N ALA A 78 2.16 -13.35 -10.41
CA ALA A 78 2.74 -14.68 -10.44
C ALA A 78 3.52 -14.78 -11.76
N GLU A 79 4.84 -14.93 -11.69
CA GLU A 79 5.60 -15.34 -12.86
C GLU A 79 4.87 -16.56 -13.39
N SER A 80 4.42 -16.48 -14.64
CA SER A 80 3.88 -17.61 -15.37
C SER A 80 4.95 -18.68 -15.35
N THR A 81 4.91 -19.57 -14.36
CA THR A 81 5.77 -20.75 -14.31
C THR A 81 5.53 -21.43 -15.65
N PRO A 82 6.53 -21.56 -16.53
CA PRO A 82 6.31 -22.27 -17.78
C PRO A 82 5.89 -23.68 -17.38
N SER A 83 4.61 -24.00 -17.59
CA SER A 83 4.10 -25.35 -17.47
C SER A 83 4.93 -26.20 -18.42
N LEU A 84 5.91 -26.93 -17.88
CA LEU A 84 6.59 -27.99 -18.59
C LEU A 84 5.51 -29.03 -18.90
N THR A 85 4.85 -28.88 -20.05
CA THR A 85 4.08 -29.93 -20.67
C THR A 85 5.06 -31.00 -21.10
N SER A 86 5.29 -31.97 -20.23
CA SER A 86 5.84 -33.27 -20.61
C SER A 86 4.79 -33.99 -21.46
N HIS A 87 4.72 -33.59 -22.73
CA HIS A 87 4.35 -34.48 -23.81
C HIS A 87 5.45 -35.54 -23.89
N GLU A 88 5.12 -36.80 -23.69
CA GLU A 88 4.95 -37.74 -24.81
C GLU A 88 5.06 -39.18 -24.31
N ARG A 89 4.13 -40.00 -24.82
CA ARG A 89 4.01 -41.43 -24.59
C ARG A 89 5.19 -42.18 -25.20
N ALA A 90 5.60 -43.27 -24.54
CA ALA A 90 5.96 -44.52 -25.21
C ALA A 90 5.54 -45.68 -24.30
#